data_AF-A0A6C0C8J0-F1
#
_entry.id   AF-A0A6C0C8J0-F1
#
_cell.length_a   1.000
_cell.length_b   1.000
_cell.length_c   1.000
_cell.angle_alpha   90.00
_cell.angle_beta   90.00
_cell.angle_gamma   90.00
#
_symmetry.space_group_name_H-M   'P 1'
#
loop_
_entity.id
_entity.type
_entity.pdbx_description
1 polymer ?
#
loop_
_entity_poly.entity_id
_entity_poly.type
_entity_poly.pdbx_seq_one_letter_code
_entity_poly.pdbx_strand_id
1 'polypeptide(L)'
;MSINIIILIISLIIAYILSILGLKPTSNFLNNNELLPIINANLWVDLAIIFITFSGIIFTGKTLKLWYKKYRLSAIIADMFSIILGLILLRYIIYRLNIKVNLFTFILLGLGLQIIHDILFYLFFTNIPKGENHMLDFFKGYSKELGLSAITGDSILVIWAIILSALLNTKSKNYNIVTLIIGVYLIPYIIYMKD
;
A
#
# COMPACT_ATOMS: atom_id res chain seq x y z
N MET A 1 -19.10 9.56 -11.26
CA MET A 1 -18.28 8.63 -10.43
C MET A 1 -16.84 9.10 -10.53
N SER A 2 -16.18 9.41 -9.42
CA SER A 2 -14.78 9.86 -9.48
C SER A 2 -13.88 8.74 -10.01
N ILE A 3 -12.83 9.09 -10.76
CA ILE A 3 -11.94 8.12 -11.42
C ILE A 3 -11.35 7.11 -10.42
N ASN A 4 -11.09 7.53 -9.18
CA ASN A 4 -10.58 6.67 -8.11
C ASN A 4 -11.57 5.56 -7.73
N ILE A 5 -12.87 5.82 -7.73
CA ILE A 5 -13.88 4.78 -7.44
C ILE A 5 -13.90 3.77 -8.59
N ILE A 6 -13.73 4.21 -9.83
CA ILE A 6 -13.67 3.31 -11.00
C ILE A 6 -12.46 2.38 -10.87
N ILE A 7 -11.29 2.93 -10.55
CA ILE A 7 -10.06 2.16 -10.32
C ILE A 7 -10.25 1.18 -9.15
N LEU A 8 -10.89 1.60 -8.06
CA LEU A 8 -11.18 0.73 -6.92
C LEU A 8 -12.06 -0.45 -7.33
N ILE A 9 -13.17 -0.21 -8.03
CA ILE A 9 -14.08 -1.27 -8.49
C ILE A 9 -13.35 -2.23 -9.44
N ILE A 10 -12.58 -1.71 -10.40
CA ILE A 10 -11.79 -2.54 -11.32
C ILE A 10 -10.79 -3.39 -10.52
N SER A 11 -10.12 -2.81 -9.53
CA SER A 11 -9.15 -3.53 -8.68
C SER A 11 -9.83 -4.67 -7.90
N LEU A 12 -11.04 -4.45 -7.38
CA LEU A 12 -11.84 -5.49 -6.72
C LEU A 12 -12.31 -6.58 -7.68
N ILE A 13 -12.71 -6.23 -8.91
CA ILE A 13 -13.10 -7.20 -9.94
C ILE A 13 -11.90 -8.09 -10.31
N ILE A 14 -10.73 -7.48 -10.52
CA ILE A 14 -9.48 -8.21 -10.80
C ILE A 14 -9.16 -9.16 -9.65
N ALA A 15 -9.22 -8.67 -8.41
CA ALA A 15 -9.02 -9.49 -7.21
C ALA A 15 -9.95 -10.69 -7.14
N TYR A 16 -11.24 -10.48 -7.43
CA TYR A 16 -12.24 -11.53 -7.43
C TYR A 16 -11.95 -12.60 -8.51
N ILE A 17 -11.65 -12.17 -9.74
CA ILE A 17 -11.29 -13.06 -10.84
C ILE A 17 -10.05 -13.90 -10.49
N LEU A 18 -8.98 -13.26 -10.01
CA LEU A 18 -7.75 -13.97 -9.61
C LEU A 18 -7.99 -14.96 -8.47
N SER A 19 -8.89 -14.62 -7.54
CA SER A 19 -9.30 -15.53 -6.47
C SER A 19 -10.04 -16.75 -7.00
N ILE A 20 -10.91 -16.60 -8.02
CA ILE A 20 -11.58 -17.73 -8.68
C ILE A 20 -10.58 -18.61 -9.42
N LEU A 21 -9.57 -18.01 -10.05
CA LEU A 21 -8.49 -18.72 -10.73
C LEU A 21 -7.55 -19.47 -9.76
N GLY A 22 -7.79 -19.40 -8.45
CA GLY A 22 -7.07 -20.17 -7.44
C GLY A 22 -5.77 -19.52 -6.95
N LEU A 23 -5.54 -18.24 -7.25
CA LEU A 23 -4.40 -17.51 -6.68
C LEU A 23 -4.57 -17.41 -5.17
N LYS A 24 -3.53 -17.80 -4.41
CA LYS A 24 -3.55 -17.81 -2.94
C LYS A 24 -2.88 -16.56 -2.37
N PRO A 25 -3.47 -15.92 -1.34
CA PRO A 25 -2.83 -14.79 -0.67
C PRO A 25 -1.63 -15.24 0.16
N THR A 26 -0.73 -14.31 0.47
CA THR A 26 0.33 -14.47 1.46
C THR A 26 -0.23 -14.34 2.88
N SER A 27 -1.08 -15.30 3.28
CA SER A 27 -1.84 -15.25 4.53
C SER A 27 -1.27 -16.10 5.67
N ASN A 28 -0.29 -16.98 5.41
CA ASN A 28 0.20 -17.92 6.41
C ASN A 28 1.21 -17.24 7.34
N PHE A 29 0.80 -16.87 8.54
CA PHE A 29 1.64 -16.17 9.52
C PHE A 29 2.93 -16.94 9.89
N LEU A 30 2.88 -18.27 9.95
CA LEU A 30 4.05 -19.09 10.33
C LEU A 30 5.04 -19.30 9.18
N ASN A 31 4.66 -18.96 7.95
CA ASN A 31 5.54 -19.06 6.78
C ASN A 31 6.36 -17.77 6.61
N ASN A 32 7.59 -17.78 7.12
CA ASN A 32 8.50 -16.63 6.99
C ASN A 32 8.89 -16.33 5.53
N ASN A 33 8.78 -17.31 4.62
CA ASN A 33 9.09 -17.08 3.20
C ASN A 33 8.11 -16.12 2.52
N GLU A 34 6.89 -15.95 3.07
CA GLU A 34 5.88 -15.03 2.54
C GLU A 34 6.20 -13.56 2.84
N LEU A 35 7.12 -13.26 3.76
CA LEU A 35 7.51 -11.88 4.07
C LEU A 35 8.24 -11.20 2.90
N LEU A 36 9.06 -11.96 2.16
CA LEU A 36 9.83 -11.40 1.04
C LEU A 36 8.91 -10.94 -0.11
N PRO A 37 7.94 -11.75 -0.58
CA PRO A 37 6.91 -11.29 -1.52
C PRO A 37 6.13 -10.07 -1.03
N ILE A 38 5.79 -10.00 0.26
CA ILE A 38 5.08 -8.86 0.85
C ILE A 38 5.92 -7.59 0.74
N ILE A 39 7.18 -7.61 1.19
CA ILE A 39 8.08 -6.44 1.12
C ILE A 39 8.27 -6.00 -0.33
N ASN A 40 8.53 -6.96 -1.22
CA ASN A 40 8.76 -6.71 -2.63
C ASN A 40 7.51 -6.11 -3.31
N ALA A 41 6.32 -6.63 -3.02
CA ALA A 41 5.07 -6.11 -3.56
C ALA A 41 4.82 -4.66 -3.15
N ASN A 42 5.01 -4.33 -1.86
CA ASN A 42 4.79 -2.96 -1.37
C ASN A 42 5.76 -1.97 -2.01
N LEU A 43 7.03 -2.35 -2.17
CA LEU A 43 8.01 -1.52 -2.89
C LEU A 43 7.55 -1.23 -4.33
N TRP A 44 7.12 -2.24 -5.08
CA TRP A 44 6.72 -2.06 -6.47
C TRP A 44 5.41 -1.26 -6.61
N VAL A 45 4.46 -1.44 -5.70
CA VAL A 45 3.24 -0.64 -5.65
C VAL A 45 3.55 0.83 -5.37
N ASP A 46 4.44 1.11 -4.41
CA ASP A 46 4.88 2.48 -4.10
C ASP A 46 5.63 3.11 -5.27
N LEU A 47 6.57 2.38 -5.90
CA LEU A 47 7.26 2.88 -7.08
C LEU A 47 6.29 3.19 -8.23
N ALA A 48 5.27 2.35 -8.43
CA ALA A 48 4.25 2.58 -9.45
C ALA A 48 3.43 3.84 -9.16
N ILE A 49 2.94 4.04 -7.93
CA ILE A 49 2.15 5.23 -7.60
C ILE A 49 2.99 6.51 -7.67
N ILE A 50 4.26 6.48 -7.27
CA ILE A 50 5.16 7.64 -7.38
C ILE A 50 5.42 7.95 -8.85
N PHE A 51 5.68 6.94 -9.68
CA PHE A 51 5.87 7.11 -11.11
C PHE A 51 4.61 7.69 -11.78
N ILE A 52 3.42 7.16 -11.47
CA ILE A 52 2.14 7.70 -11.95
C ILE A 52 1.95 9.15 -11.49
N THR A 53 2.33 9.44 -10.25
CA THR A 53 2.24 10.78 -9.66
C THR A 53 3.07 11.79 -10.43
N PHE A 54 4.33 11.48 -10.75
CA PHE A 54 5.23 12.41 -11.46
C PHE A 54 5.08 12.39 -12.99
N SER A 55 4.63 11.29 -13.59
CA SER A 55 4.45 11.20 -15.06
C SER A 55 3.26 12.00 -15.59
N GLY A 56 2.31 12.38 -14.74
CA GLY A 56 1.11 13.12 -15.14
C GLY A 56 0.08 12.31 -15.94
N ILE A 57 0.27 10.98 -16.05
CA ILE A 57 -0.64 10.07 -16.78
C ILE A 57 -2.05 10.08 -16.16
N ILE A 58 -2.12 10.13 -14.82
CA ILE A 58 -3.37 10.24 -14.07
C ILE A 58 -3.27 11.51 -13.22
N PHE A 59 -4.36 12.27 -13.14
CA PHE A 59 -4.42 13.44 -12.27
C PHE A 59 -4.28 13.00 -10.80
N THR A 60 -3.06 13.12 -10.29
CA THR A 60 -2.73 12.90 -8.88
C THR A 60 -2.76 14.24 -8.16
N GLY A 61 -3.26 14.24 -6.91
CA GLY A 61 -3.41 15.46 -6.12
C GLY A 61 -2.06 16.16 -5.90
N LYS A 62 -2.05 17.50 -5.95
CA LYS A 62 -0.86 18.32 -5.68
C LYS A 62 -0.17 17.94 -4.36
N THR A 63 -0.97 17.53 -3.37
CA THR A 63 -0.51 17.13 -2.04
C THR A 63 0.35 15.86 -2.07
N LEU A 64 0.03 14.87 -2.91
CA LEU A 64 0.84 13.65 -3.05
C LEU A 64 2.20 13.94 -3.72
N LYS A 65 2.22 14.83 -4.72
CA LYS A 65 3.48 15.33 -5.29
C LYS A 65 4.35 16.02 -4.24
N LEU A 66 3.74 16.88 -3.42
CA LEU A 66 4.44 17.58 -2.34
C LEU A 66 4.98 16.60 -1.28
N TRP A 67 4.23 15.55 -0.94
CA TRP A 67 4.66 14.51 0.00
C TRP A 67 5.99 13.89 -0.43
N TYR A 68 6.05 13.34 -1.65
CA TYR A 68 7.26 12.71 -2.16
C TYR A 68 8.39 13.70 -2.45
N LYS A 69 8.08 14.94 -2.89
CA LYS A 69 9.12 15.96 -3.09
C LYS A 69 9.74 16.45 -1.79
N LYS A 70 8.96 16.55 -0.72
CA LYS A 70 9.41 17.08 0.57
C LYS A 70 10.17 16.04 1.38
N TYR A 71 9.61 14.84 1.55
CA TYR A 71 10.17 13.84 2.48
C TYR A 71 10.99 12.75 1.79
N ARG A 72 10.94 12.68 0.46
CA ARG A 72 11.77 11.79 -0.37
C ARG A 72 11.73 10.36 0.16
N LEU A 73 12.89 9.73 0.36
CA LEU A 73 12.99 8.33 0.80
C LEU A 73 12.16 8.06 2.07
N SER A 74 12.04 9.05 2.95
CA SER A 74 11.26 8.91 4.18
C SER A 74 9.76 8.74 3.92
N ALA A 75 9.21 9.38 2.86
CA ALA A 75 7.83 9.16 2.43
C ALA A 75 7.63 7.72 1.97
N ILE A 76 8.54 7.20 1.14
CA ILE A 76 8.48 5.80 0.68
C ILE A 76 8.54 4.84 1.86
N ILE A 77 9.46 5.07 2.81
CA ILE A 77 9.57 4.22 4.00
C ILE A 77 8.27 4.26 4.80
N ALA A 78 7.70 5.45 5.04
CA ALA A 78 6.44 5.58 5.79
C ALA A 78 5.29 4.83 5.10
N ASP A 79 5.09 5.07 3.80
CA ASP A 79 4.01 4.48 3.03
C ASP A 79 4.17 2.95 2.95
N MET A 80 5.34 2.46 2.57
CA MET A 80 5.64 1.04 2.42
C MET A 80 5.48 0.26 3.73
N PHE A 81 6.02 0.79 4.84
CA PHE A 81 5.96 0.09 6.12
C PHE A 81 4.58 0.15 6.75
N SER A 82 3.76 1.16 6.46
CA SER A 82 2.38 1.19 6.95
C SER A 82 1.57 -0.03 6.46
N ILE A 83 1.68 -0.35 5.16
CA ILE A 83 0.98 -1.50 4.56
C ILE A 83 1.65 -2.82 5.00
N ILE A 84 2.98 -2.90 5.04
CA ILE A 84 3.69 -4.12 5.50
C ILE A 84 3.27 -4.48 6.93
N LEU A 85 3.25 -3.51 7.85
CA LEU A 85 2.82 -3.73 9.24
C LEU A 85 1.35 -4.16 9.30
N GLY A 86 0.49 -3.52 8.50
CA GLY A 86 -0.92 -3.92 8.36
C GLY A 86 -1.08 -5.36 7.89
N LEU A 87 -0.31 -5.80 6.89
CA LEU A 87 -0.37 -7.17 6.38
C LEU A 87 0.19 -8.21 7.37
N ILE A 88 1.24 -7.87 8.11
CA ILE A 88 1.76 -8.72 9.19
C ILE A 88 0.69 -8.89 10.29
N LEU A 89 0.05 -7.79 10.70
CA LEU A 89 -1.03 -7.82 11.69
C LEU A 89 -2.24 -8.62 11.19
N LEU A 90 -2.63 -8.44 9.93
CA LEU A 90 -3.71 -9.20 9.30
C LEU A 90 -3.43 -10.71 9.32
N ARG A 91 -2.22 -11.12 8.93
CA ARG A 91 -1.78 -12.53 8.99
C ARG A 91 -1.86 -13.06 10.41
N TYR A 92 -1.42 -12.28 11.39
CA TYR A 92 -1.51 -12.65 12.80
C TYR A 92 -2.97 -12.84 13.26
N ILE A 93 -3.87 -11.90 12.92
CA ILE A 93 -5.31 -12.00 13.25
C ILE A 93 -5.92 -13.26 12.64
N ILE A 94 -5.67 -13.52 11.37
CA ILE A 94 -6.17 -14.70 10.65
C ILE A 94 -5.66 -16.00 11.30
N TYR A 95 -4.36 -16.04 11.63
CA TYR A 95 -3.76 -17.18 12.32
C TYR A 95 -4.38 -17.41 13.70
N ARG A 96 -4.51 -16.35 14.52
CA ARG A 96 -5.06 -16.44 15.88
C ARG A 96 -6.53 -16.82 15.92
N LEU A 97 -7.31 -16.34 14.96
CA LEU A 97 -8.74 -16.63 14.85
C LEU A 97 -9.05 -17.86 13.97
N ASN A 98 -8.01 -18.51 13.43
CA ASN A 98 -8.11 -19.67 12.53
C ASN A 98 -9.09 -19.45 11.36
N ILE A 99 -9.07 -18.25 10.77
CA ILE A 99 -9.97 -17.87 9.68
C ILE A 99 -9.45 -18.47 8.37
N LYS A 100 -10.33 -19.19 7.65
CA LYS A 100 -10.00 -19.65 6.30
C LYS A 100 -10.26 -18.53 5.31
N VAL A 101 -9.24 -18.18 4.53
CA VAL A 101 -9.29 -17.08 3.56
C VAL A 101 -8.84 -17.56 2.18
N ASN A 102 -9.53 -17.07 1.15
CA ASN A 102 -9.04 -17.01 -0.22
C ASN A 102 -8.50 -15.60 -0.51
N LEU A 103 -7.99 -15.34 -1.73
CA LEU A 103 -7.41 -14.04 -2.06
C LEU A 103 -8.40 -12.89 -1.87
N PHE A 104 -9.63 -13.06 -2.36
CA PHE A 104 -10.64 -12.00 -2.31
C PHE A 104 -11.06 -11.67 -0.86
N THR A 105 -11.33 -12.70 -0.04
CA THR A 105 -11.66 -12.51 1.38
C THR A 105 -10.49 -11.94 2.19
N PHE A 106 -9.25 -12.31 1.86
CA PHE A 106 -8.06 -11.71 2.47
C PHE A 106 -7.95 -10.22 2.13
N ILE A 107 -8.27 -9.82 0.90
CA ILE A 107 -8.33 -8.41 0.49
C ILE A 107 -9.40 -7.65 1.26
N LEU A 108 -10.62 -8.21 1.38
CA LEU A 108 -11.70 -7.55 2.12
C LEU A 108 -11.34 -7.33 3.60
N LEU A 109 -10.70 -8.32 4.24
CA LEU A 109 -10.22 -8.18 5.61
C LEU A 109 -9.08 -7.15 5.71
N GLY A 110 -8.17 -7.12 4.72
CA GLY A 110 -7.10 -6.13 4.64
C GLY A 110 -7.61 -4.70 4.49
N LEU A 111 -8.63 -4.49 3.66
CA LEU A 111 -9.31 -3.20 3.53
C LEU A 111 -9.98 -2.78 4.84
N GLY A 112 -10.67 -3.70 5.52
CA GLY A 112 -11.26 -3.43 6.82
C GLY A 112 -10.21 -2.99 7.85
N LEU A 113 -9.08 -3.70 7.92
CA LEU A 113 -7.97 -3.36 8.83
C LEU A 113 -7.32 -2.02 8.46
N GLN A 114 -7.11 -1.76 7.17
CA GLN A 114 -6.53 -0.51 6.69
C GLN A 114 -7.42 0.69 7.01
N ILE A 115 -8.74 0.61 6.80
CA ILE A 115 -9.66 1.71 7.15
C ILE A 115 -9.63 1.99 8.66
N ILE A 116 -9.59 0.95 9.50
CA ILE A 116 -9.46 1.12 10.96
C ILE A 116 -8.13 1.82 11.29
N HIS A 117 -7.03 1.38 10.67
CA HIS A 117 -5.72 2.00 10.85
C HIS A 117 -5.71 3.47 10.45
N ASP A 118 -6.27 3.84 9.30
CA ASP A 118 -6.34 5.23 8.83
C ASP A 118 -7.10 6.13 9.81
N ILE A 119 -8.23 5.66 10.33
CA ILE A 119 -9.04 6.40 11.30
C ILE A 119 -8.24 6.59 12.60
N LEU A 120 -7.59 5.53 13.11
CA LEU A 120 -6.77 5.61 14.31
C LEU A 120 -5.55 6.52 14.10
N PHE A 121 -4.91 6.45 12.94
CA PHE A 121 -3.78 7.30 12.60
C PHE A 121 -4.20 8.77 12.49
N TYR A 122 -5.35 9.05 11.87
CA TYR A 122 -5.96 10.36 11.84
C TYR A 122 -6.20 10.93 13.24
N LEU A 123 -6.83 10.16 14.12
CA LEU A 123 -7.03 10.55 15.51
C LEU A 123 -5.70 10.77 16.23
N PHE A 124 -4.69 9.92 15.98
CA PHE A 124 -3.38 10.06 16.59
C PHE A 124 -2.69 11.37 16.18
N PHE A 125 -2.53 11.63 14.89
CA PHE A 125 -1.78 12.80 14.45
C PHE A 125 -2.52 14.12 14.69
N THR A 126 -3.86 14.11 14.76
CA THR A 126 -4.64 15.32 15.06
C THR A 126 -4.51 15.77 16.51
N ASN A 127 -4.27 14.84 17.44
CA ASN A 127 -4.06 15.13 18.86
C ASN A 127 -2.64 15.63 19.20
N ILE A 128 -1.69 15.49 18.28
CA ILE A 128 -0.32 15.97 18.49
C ILE A 128 -0.25 17.48 18.18
N PRO A 129 0.34 18.32 19.05
CA PRO A 129 0.51 19.75 18.78
C PRO A 129 1.28 20.01 17.47
N LYS A 130 1.01 21.14 16.82
CA LYS A 130 1.79 21.55 15.64
C LYS A 130 3.20 22.00 16.07
N GLY A 131 4.20 21.68 15.27
CA GLY A 131 5.62 21.98 15.54
C GLY A 131 6.41 20.80 16.10
N GLU A 132 5.73 19.76 16.59
CA GLU A 132 6.38 18.59 17.20
C GLU A 132 6.98 17.62 16.18
N ASN A 133 6.36 17.48 15.00
CA ASN A 133 6.82 16.57 13.97
C ASN A 133 6.43 17.05 12.57
N HIS A 134 7.42 17.22 11.70
CA HIS A 134 7.21 17.73 10.35
C HIS A 134 6.29 16.86 9.49
N MET A 135 6.35 15.52 9.58
CA MET A 135 5.49 14.64 8.78
C MET A 135 4.04 14.68 9.29
N LEU A 136 3.85 14.64 10.61
CA LEU A 136 2.51 14.73 11.20
C LEU A 136 1.86 16.09 10.92
N ASP A 137 2.64 17.16 10.92
CA ASP A 137 2.17 18.50 10.55
C ASP A 137 1.77 18.59 9.07
N PHE A 138 2.44 17.84 8.20
CA PHE A 138 2.03 17.68 6.82
C PHE A 138 0.67 16.99 6.72
N PHE A 139 0.46 15.89 7.45
CA PHE A 139 -0.82 15.17 7.47
C PHE A 139 -1.99 16.02 8.00
N LYS A 140 -1.77 16.88 8.99
CA LYS A 140 -2.80 17.85 9.47
C LYS A 140 -3.23 18.86 8.40
N GLY A 141 -2.33 19.21 7.48
CA GLY A 141 -2.67 20.03 6.32
C GLY A 141 -3.43 19.22 5.28
N TYR A 142 -2.90 18.03 4.94
CA TYR A 142 -3.45 17.07 3.99
C TYR A 142 -4.90 16.66 4.31
N SER A 143 -5.22 16.39 5.58
CA SER A 143 -6.53 15.89 5.99
C SER A 143 -7.67 16.88 5.74
N LYS A 144 -7.36 18.18 5.66
CA LYS A 144 -8.34 19.23 5.32
C LYS A 144 -8.66 19.27 3.82
N GLU A 145 -7.76 18.79 2.97
CA GLU A 145 -7.88 18.87 1.51
C GLU A 145 -8.49 17.60 0.90
N LEU A 146 -8.12 16.42 1.40
CA LEU A 146 -8.38 15.15 0.69
C LEU A 146 -9.48 14.29 1.31
N GLY A 147 -9.81 14.45 2.59
CA GLY A 147 -10.94 13.77 3.25
C GLY A 147 -11.08 12.28 2.88
N LEU A 148 -12.26 11.87 2.41
CA LEU A 148 -12.58 10.48 2.01
C LEU A 148 -11.79 9.97 0.79
N SER A 149 -11.20 10.86 -0.02
CA SER A 149 -10.46 10.43 -1.21
C SER A 149 -9.11 9.79 -0.86
N ALA A 150 -8.54 10.11 0.30
CA ALA A 150 -7.32 9.49 0.83
C ALA A 150 -7.55 7.99 1.11
N ILE A 151 -8.59 7.68 1.88
CA ILE A 151 -8.98 6.29 2.21
C ILE A 151 -9.18 5.45 0.95
N THR A 152 -9.80 6.04 -0.09
CA THR A 152 -9.99 5.35 -1.37
C THR A 152 -8.67 5.09 -2.10
N GLY A 153 -7.74 6.05 -2.08
CA GLY A 153 -6.39 5.88 -2.65
C GLY A 153 -5.62 4.76 -1.95
N ASP A 154 -5.61 4.80 -0.61
CA ASP A 154 -4.90 3.82 0.21
C ASP A 154 -5.51 2.41 0.06
N SER A 155 -6.84 2.31 -0.05
CA SER A 155 -7.53 1.06 -0.38
C SER A 155 -7.04 0.44 -1.70
N ILE A 156 -6.82 1.25 -2.74
CA ILE A 156 -6.29 0.78 -4.04
C ILE A 156 -4.87 0.23 -3.84
N LEU A 157 -4.01 0.95 -3.11
CA LEU A 157 -2.64 0.51 -2.83
C LEU A 157 -2.62 -0.81 -2.06
N VAL A 158 -3.46 -0.97 -1.03
CA VAL A 158 -3.57 -2.23 -0.27
C VAL A 158 -4.03 -3.39 -1.14
N ILE A 159 -5.04 -3.20 -2.00
CA ILE A 159 -5.51 -4.24 -2.93
C ILE A 159 -4.36 -4.70 -3.82
N TRP A 160 -3.65 -3.77 -4.44
CA TRP A 160 -2.55 -4.09 -5.35
C TRP A 160 -1.35 -4.68 -4.63
N ALA A 161 -1.04 -4.24 -3.40
CA ALA A 161 0.02 -4.83 -2.59
C ALA A 161 -0.28 -6.30 -2.28
N ILE A 162 -1.54 -6.63 -1.94
CA ILE A 162 -1.96 -8.01 -1.69
C ILE A 162 -1.93 -8.85 -2.96
N ILE A 163 -2.47 -8.35 -4.08
CA ILE A 163 -2.47 -9.06 -5.37
C ILE A 163 -1.04 -9.34 -5.81
N LEU A 164 -0.18 -8.32 -5.79
CA LEU A 164 1.20 -8.45 -6.24
C LEU A 164 2.01 -9.36 -5.31
N SER A 165 1.77 -9.30 -4.00
CA SER A 165 2.37 -10.22 -3.04
C SER A 165 1.98 -11.67 -3.33
N ALA A 166 0.69 -11.92 -3.62
CA ALA A 166 0.20 -13.24 -3.99
C ALA A 166 0.85 -13.76 -5.29
N LEU A 167 0.98 -12.90 -6.31
CA LEU A 167 1.66 -13.25 -7.57
C LEU A 167 3.14 -13.54 -7.35
N LEU A 168 3.84 -12.70 -6.59
CA LEU A 168 5.27 -12.85 -6.28
C LEU A 168 5.54 -14.10 -5.42
N ASN A 169 4.59 -14.52 -4.59
CA ASN A 169 4.67 -15.74 -3.80
C ASN A 169 4.62 -17.01 -4.67
N THR A 170 4.16 -16.93 -5.93
CA THR A 170 4.25 -18.03 -6.90
C THR A 170 5.62 -18.15 -7.56
N LYS A 171 6.52 -17.17 -7.34
CA LYS A 171 7.83 -17.10 -7.96
C LYS A 171 8.92 -17.63 -7.02
N SER A 172 10.09 -17.92 -7.59
CA SER A 172 11.22 -18.38 -6.80
C SER A 172 11.75 -17.30 -5.86
N LYS A 173 12.46 -17.71 -4.80
CA LYS A 173 13.16 -16.79 -3.89
C LYS A 173 14.14 -15.89 -4.65
N ASN A 174 14.89 -16.44 -5.60
CA ASN A 174 15.85 -15.68 -6.41
C ASN A 174 15.15 -14.62 -7.26
N TYR A 175 14.01 -14.94 -7.86
CA TYR A 175 13.22 -13.96 -8.60
C TYR A 175 12.80 -12.79 -7.70
N ASN A 176 12.31 -13.09 -6.50
CA ASN A 176 11.94 -12.07 -5.52
C ASN A 176 13.13 -11.20 -5.07
N ILE A 177 14.30 -11.80 -4.83
CA ILE A 177 15.51 -11.06 -4.45
C ILE A 177 15.95 -10.12 -5.59
N VAL A 178 16.00 -10.62 -6.83
CA VAL A 178 16.41 -9.82 -7.98
C VAL A 178 15.44 -8.65 -8.21
N THR A 179 14.13 -8.92 -8.18
CA THR A 179 13.12 -7.87 -8.35
C THR A 179 13.12 -6.85 -7.21
N LEU A 180 13.38 -7.27 -5.97
CA LEU A 180 13.57 -6.36 -4.84
C LEU A 180 14.78 -5.44 -5.05
N ILE A 181 15.94 -5.99 -5.45
CA ILE A 181 17.16 -5.22 -5.71
C ILE A 181 16.93 -4.20 -6.84
N ILE A 182 16.25 -4.61 -7.92
CA ILE A 182 15.88 -3.71 -9.02
C ILE A 182 14.97 -2.60 -8.50
N GLY A 183 13.93 -2.93 -7.73
CA GLY A 183 13.04 -1.93 -7.15
C GLY A 183 13.79 -0.91 -6.31
N VAL A 184 14.66 -1.37 -5.40
CA VAL A 184 15.45 -0.49 -4.53
C VAL A 184 16.37 0.42 -5.36
N TYR A 185 16.99 -0.13 -6.41
CA TYR A 185 17.83 0.64 -7.34
C TYR A 185 17.04 1.73 -8.08
N LEU A 186 15.77 1.49 -8.39
CA LEU A 186 14.92 2.45 -9.11
C LEU A 186 14.41 3.61 -8.23
N ILE A 187 14.40 3.46 -6.90
CA ILE A 187 13.92 4.48 -5.96
C ILE A 187 14.47 5.89 -6.28
N PRO A 188 15.79 6.13 -6.33
CA PRO A 188 16.33 7.47 -6.56
C PRO A 188 15.90 8.04 -7.92
N TYR A 189 15.79 7.22 -8.96
CA TYR A 189 15.41 7.70 -10.29
C TYR A 189 13.95 8.13 -10.36
N ILE A 190 13.06 7.37 -9.71
CA ILE A 190 11.62 7.64 -9.70
C ILE A 190 11.29 8.81 -8.76
N ILE A 191 11.87 8.85 -7.57
CA ILE A 191 11.52 9.87 -6.57
C ILE A 191 12.08 11.26 -6.89
N TYR A 192 13.10 11.36 -7.74
CA TYR A 192 13.68 12.61 -8.21
C TYR A 192 13.21 13.01 -9.61
N MET A 193 12.15 12.38 -10.13
CA MET A 193 11.49 12.83 -11.37
C MET A 193 11.07 14.30 -11.28
N LYS A 194 11.17 15.01 -12.41
CA LYS A 194 10.69 16.38 -12.56
C LYS A 194 9.18 16.38 -12.82
N ASP A 195 8.51 17.50 -12.49
CA ASP A 195 7.09 17.71 -12.81
C ASP A 195 6.94 18.15 -14.28
#